data_AF-A0A963JRM9-F1
#
_entry.id   AF-A0A963JRM9-F1
#
_cell.length_a   1.000
_cell.length_b   1.000
_cell.length_c   1.000
_cell.angle_alpha   90.00
_cell.angle_beta   90.00
_cell.angle_gamma   90.00
#
_symmetry.space_group_name_H-M   'P 1'
#
loop_
_entity.id
_entity.type
_entity.pdbx_description
1 polymer ?
#
loop_
_entity_poly.entity_id
_entity_poly.type
_entity_poly.pdbx_seq_one_letter_code
_entity_poly.pdbx_strand_id
1 'polypeptide(L)'
;ASWSVSNIISRLAQKASPGFDPLSFVAWSSLVPVLPFAALSAATDANASQWLHWQTWAALPAVAWGSVAYLGWAATIVGYGLWTRLLTRYPANRVAPFSLGVPVVGLASGLLVLGEVVTAWQWAGTACVVAALGCVALGPRFGMK
;
A
#
# COMPACT_ATOMS: atom_id res chain seq x y z
N ALA A 1 -10.41 3.48 9.99
CA ALA A 1 -9.85 4.38 11.04
C ALA A 1 -8.32 4.51 10.95
N SER A 2 -7.56 3.41 10.84
CA SER A 2 -6.09 3.46 10.89
C SER A 2 -5.43 4.27 9.75
N TRP A 3 -6.02 4.23 8.55
CA TRP A 3 -5.49 4.96 7.38
C TRP A 3 -5.60 6.49 7.53
N SER A 4 -6.73 6.99 8.03
CA SER A 4 -6.91 8.41 8.30
C SER A 4 -6.01 8.90 9.44
N VAL A 5 -5.84 8.09 10.49
CA VAL A 5 -4.92 8.40 11.60
C VAL A 5 -3.46 8.48 11.10
N SER A 6 -3.02 7.54 10.28
CA SER A 6 -1.67 7.56 9.68
C SER A 6 -1.39 8.84 8.88
N ASN A 7 -2.35 9.28 8.06
CA ASN A 7 -2.22 10.53 7.30
C ASN A 7 -2.12 11.76 8.22
N ILE A 8 -2.87 11.80 9.31
CA ILE A 8 -2.81 12.89 10.30
C ILE A 8 -1.45 12.87 11.02
N ILE A 9 -1.00 11.72 11.50
CA ILE A 9 0.30 11.57 12.17
C ILE A 9 1.44 12.03 11.25
N SER A 10 1.41 11.58 9.99
CA SER A 10 2.42 11.97 8.98
C SER A 10 2.45 13.49 8.77
N ARG A 11 1.28 14.13 8.73
CA ARG A 11 1.16 15.59 8.59
C ARG A 11 1.63 16.33 9.84
N LEU A 12 1.39 15.80 11.03
CA LEU A 12 1.89 16.38 12.29
C LEU A 12 3.41 16.25 12.39
N ALA A 13 3.97 15.10 12.03
CA ALA A 13 5.41 14.85 12.00
C ALA A 13 6.13 15.80 11.02
N GLN A 14 5.54 16.03 9.83
CA GLN A 14 6.03 17.02 8.86
C GLN A 14 6.08 18.44 9.41
N LYS A 15 5.05 18.85 10.18
CA LYS A 15 4.99 20.20 10.77
C LYS A 15 5.97 20.38 11.93
N ALA A 16 6.24 19.32 12.68
CA ALA A 16 7.06 19.38 13.88
C ALA A 16 8.57 19.37 13.59
N SER A 17 9.01 18.96 12.39
CA SER A 17 10.43 18.76 12.09
C SER A 17 10.85 19.43 10.76
N PRO A 18 11.67 20.50 10.80
CA PRO A 18 12.30 21.06 9.61
C PRO A 18 13.30 20.04 9.05
N GLY A 19 13.03 19.50 7.85
CA GLY A 19 13.84 18.43 7.25
C GLY A 19 13.20 17.05 7.26
N PHE A 20 11.87 16.95 7.44
CA PHE A 20 11.14 15.69 7.34
C PHE A 20 11.45 14.94 6.04
N ASP A 21 12.02 13.74 6.18
CA ASP A 21 12.18 12.79 5.09
C ASP A 21 11.08 11.71 5.18
N PRO A 22 10.12 11.69 4.24
CA PRO A 22 9.04 10.70 4.21
C PRO A 22 9.54 9.25 4.11
N LEU A 23 10.66 9.00 3.40
CA LEU A 23 11.17 7.64 3.23
C LEU A 23 11.77 7.11 4.53
N SER A 24 12.60 7.92 5.19
CA SER A 24 13.13 7.59 6.52
C SER A 24 12.01 7.40 7.54
N PHE A 25 10.98 8.26 7.53
CA PHE A 25 9.84 8.12 8.42
C PHE A 25 9.10 6.80 8.24
N VAL A 26 8.84 6.39 7.00
CA VAL A 26 8.20 5.10 6.70
C VAL A 26 9.11 3.93 7.08
N ALA A 27 10.40 4.00 6.78
CA ALA A 27 11.36 2.93 7.10
C ALA A 27 11.46 2.70 8.62
N TRP A 28 11.63 3.76 9.40
CA TRP A 28 11.73 3.66 10.85
C TRP A 28 10.41 3.29 11.52
N SER A 29 9.28 3.81 11.03
CA SER A 29 7.96 3.43 11.56
C SER A 29 7.59 1.98 11.24
N SER A 30 8.11 1.40 10.15
CA SER A 30 7.87 -0.01 9.77
C SER A 30 8.52 -1.02 10.71
N LEU A 31 9.47 -0.60 11.56
CA LEU A 31 10.01 -1.45 12.62
C LEU A 31 9.05 -1.61 13.80
N VAL A 32 8.17 -0.63 14.03
CA VAL A 32 7.25 -0.64 15.17
C VAL A 32 6.26 -1.81 15.09
N PRO A 33 5.64 -2.15 13.93
CA PRO A 33 4.77 -3.32 13.80
C PRO A 33 5.44 -4.67 13.99
N VAL A 34 6.77 -4.78 13.86
CA VAL A 34 7.47 -6.07 13.95
C VAL A 34 7.24 -6.73 15.30
N LEU A 35 7.38 -5.99 16.40
CA LEU A 35 7.18 -6.50 17.75
C LEU A 35 5.73 -6.93 18.06
N PRO A 36 4.68 -6.12 17.81
CA PRO A 36 3.30 -6.54 18.05
C PRO A 36 2.89 -7.68 17.11
N PHE A 37 3.36 -7.75 15.86
CA PHE A 37 3.08 -8.90 15.01
C PHE A 37 3.81 -10.16 15.46
N ALA A 38 5.06 -10.04 15.90
CA ALA A 38 5.81 -11.12 16.53
C ALA A 38 5.10 -11.65 17.78
N ALA A 39 4.65 -10.76 18.67
CA ALA A 39 3.90 -11.12 19.86
C ALA A 39 2.54 -11.77 19.53
N LEU A 40 1.85 -11.23 18.52
CA LEU A 40 0.56 -11.79 18.09
C LEU A 40 0.74 -13.19 17.50
N SER A 41 1.69 -13.39 16.59
CA SER A 41 2.02 -14.70 16.04
C SER A 41 2.39 -15.68 17.16
N ALA A 42 3.20 -15.25 18.14
CA ALA A 42 3.54 -16.08 19.30
C ALA A 42 2.33 -16.48 20.16
N ALA A 43 1.31 -15.60 20.25
CA ALA A 43 0.12 -15.83 21.05
C ALA A 43 -0.97 -16.63 20.31
N THR A 44 -1.03 -16.54 18.98
CA THR A 44 -2.14 -17.11 18.19
C THR A 44 -1.76 -18.30 17.32
N ASP A 45 -0.50 -18.43 16.89
CA ASP A 45 -0.10 -19.53 16.03
C ASP A 45 0.11 -20.82 16.84
N ALA A 46 -0.56 -21.89 16.42
CA ALA A 46 -0.42 -23.21 17.04
C ALA A 46 1.02 -23.74 17.06
N ASN A 47 1.85 -23.27 16.11
CA ASN A 47 3.26 -23.65 15.96
C ASN A 47 4.20 -22.45 16.16
N ALA A 48 3.87 -21.57 17.11
CA ALA A 48 4.63 -20.36 17.46
C ALA A 48 6.11 -20.59 17.80
N SER A 49 6.63 -21.80 17.92
CA SER A 49 8.08 -22.04 18.11
C SER A 49 8.83 -22.31 16.79
N GLN A 50 8.14 -22.57 15.68
CA GLN A 50 8.77 -22.97 14.41
C GLN A 50 9.70 -21.91 13.82
N TRP A 51 9.32 -20.64 13.87
CA TRP A 51 10.17 -19.52 13.46
C TRP A 51 11.48 -19.34 14.26
N LEU A 52 11.62 -19.96 15.44
CA LEU A 52 12.90 -19.96 16.19
C LEU A 52 13.91 -20.95 15.60
N HIS A 53 13.45 -21.87 14.75
CA HIS A 53 14.28 -22.90 14.14
C HIS A 53 14.74 -22.42 12.77
N TRP A 54 16.06 -22.35 12.57
CA TRP A 54 16.67 -21.94 11.30
C TRP A 54 16.17 -22.76 10.10
N GLN A 55 15.91 -24.05 10.32
CA GLN A 55 15.43 -24.98 9.30
C GLN A 55 14.12 -24.52 8.65
N THR A 56 13.25 -23.86 9.41
CA THR A 56 11.98 -23.31 8.92
C THR A 56 12.22 -22.24 7.86
N TRP A 57 13.21 -21.37 8.08
CA TRP A 57 13.58 -20.30 7.15
C TRP A 57 14.26 -20.84 5.90
N ALA A 58 15.12 -21.85 6.07
CA ALA A 58 15.81 -22.51 4.97
C ALA A 58 14.86 -23.32 4.07
N ALA A 59 13.75 -23.82 4.61
CA ALA A 59 12.74 -24.58 3.88
C ALA A 59 11.77 -23.71 3.07
N LEU A 60 11.80 -22.38 3.25
CA LEU A 60 10.91 -21.48 2.51
C LEU A 60 11.25 -21.46 1.01
N PRO A 61 10.23 -21.48 0.13
CA PRO A 61 10.46 -21.37 -1.30
C PRO A 61 11.06 -20.01 -1.66
N ALA A 62 11.87 -19.96 -2.72
CA ALA A 62 12.47 -18.70 -3.20
C ALA A 62 11.44 -17.60 -3.47
N VAL A 63 10.22 -17.98 -3.89
CA VAL A 63 9.09 -17.07 -4.06
C VAL A 63 8.71 -16.35 -2.77
N ALA A 64 8.79 -17.00 -1.60
CA ALA A 64 8.46 -16.34 -0.33
C ALA A 64 9.44 -15.18 -0.04
N TRP A 65 10.73 -15.43 -0.21
CA TRP A 65 11.76 -14.41 -0.09
C TRP A 65 11.62 -13.31 -1.15
N GLY A 66 11.30 -13.68 -2.40
CA GLY A 66 10.99 -12.75 -3.48
C GLY A 66 9.79 -11.85 -3.16
N SER A 67 8.74 -12.40 -2.55
CA SER A 67 7.56 -11.64 -2.12
C SER A 67 7.88 -10.63 -1.02
N VAL A 68 8.70 -11.01 -0.03
CA VAL A 68 9.15 -10.08 1.02
C VAL A 68 9.99 -8.95 0.42
N ALA A 69 10.92 -9.29 -0.47
CA ALA A 69 11.74 -8.33 -1.19
C ALA A 69 10.89 -7.35 -2.01
N TYR A 70 9.92 -7.89 -2.75
CA TYR A 70 8.99 -7.10 -3.54
C TYR A 70 8.15 -6.16 -2.67
N LEU A 71 7.57 -6.65 -1.56
CA LEU A 71 6.75 -5.84 -0.67
C LEU A 71 7.57 -4.72 0.02
N GLY A 72 8.78 -5.03 0.48
CA GLY A 72 9.65 -4.06 1.14
C GLY A 72 10.22 -3.01 0.18
N TRP A 73 10.95 -3.45 -0.85
CA TRP A 73 11.66 -2.51 -1.73
C TRP A 73 10.77 -1.94 -2.84
N ALA A 74 10.06 -2.80 -3.57
CA ALA A 74 9.28 -2.33 -4.72
C ALA A 74 7.95 -1.69 -4.29
N ALA A 75 7.12 -2.40 -3.52
CA ALA A 75 5.81 -1.87 -3.15
C ALA A 75 5.92 -0.70 -2.16
N THR A 76 6.78 -0.83 -1.13
CA THR A 76 6.88 0.21 -0.10
C THR A 76 7.85 1.32 -0.51
N ILE A 77 9.15 1.06 -0.66
CA ILE A 77 10.12 2.14 -0.91
C ILE A 77 9.88 2.84 -2.24
N VAL A 78 9.79 2.08 -3.35
CA VAL A 78 9.54 2.69 -4.68
C VAL A 78 8.14 3.30 -4.74
N GLY A 79 7.12 2.64 -4.19
CA GLY A 79 5.77 3.18 -4.12
C GLY A 79 5.69 4.53 -3.39
N TYR A 80 6.20 4.60 -2.16
CA TYR A 80 6.25 5.85 -1.39
C TYR A 80 7.16 6.90 -2.02
N GLY A 81 8.29 6.51 -2.61
CA GLY A 81 9.19 7.42 -3.31
C GLY A 81 8.53 8.09 -4.51
N LEU A 82 7.86 7.31 -5.36
CA LEU A 82 7.11 7.82 -6.52
C LEU A 82 5.93 8.70 -6.07
N TRP A 83 5.18 8.25 -5.07
CA TRP A 83 4.05 9.01 -4.52
C TRP A 83 4.49 10.36 -3.96
N THR A 84 5.54 10.37 -3.14
CA THR A 84 6.11 11.59 -2.57
C THR A 84 6.58 12.54 -3.67
N ARG A 85 7.27 12.01 -4.70
CA ARG A 85 7.73 12.80 -5.84
C ARG A 85 6.58 13.41 -6.65
N LEU A 86 5.45 12.72 -6.76
CA LEU A 86 4.26 13.27 -7.41
C LEU A 86 3.64 14.40 -6.58
N LEU A 87 3.56 14.25 -5.26
CA LEU A 87 3.01 15.26 -4.37
C LEU A 87 3.89 16.51 -4.24
N THR A 88 5.21 16.40 -4.43
CA THR A 88 6.10 17.57 -4.47
C THR A 88 6.01 18.32 -5.80
N ARG A 89 5.62 17.65 -6.89
CA ARG A 89 5.54 18.25 -8.24
C ARG A 89 4.15 18.70 -8.65
N TYR A 90 3.10 18.07 -8.13
CA TYR A 90 1.70 18.35 -8.47
C TYR A 90 0.86 18.59 -7.20
N PRO A 91 -0.18 19.45 -7.26
CA PRO A 91 -1.07 19.66 -6.13
C PRO A 91 -1.79 18.35 -5.77
N ALA A 92 -1.93 18.09 -4.47
CA ALA A 92 -2.50 16.83 -3.95
C ALA A 92 -3.87 16.48 -4.56
N ASN A 93 -4.72 17.49 -4.83
CA ASN A 93 -6.04 17.28 -5.44
C ASN A 93 -5.98 16.70 -6.87
N ARG A 94 -4.86 16.83 -7.58
CA ARG A 94 -4.67 16.19 -8.89
C ARG A 94 -4.15 14.77 -8.79
N VAL A 95 -3.40 14.43 -7.74
CA VAL A 95 -2.77 13.12 -7.57
C VAL A 95 -3.72 12.15 -6.85
N ALA A 96 -4.44 12.62 -5.84
CA ALA A 96 -5.32 11.81 -5.01
C ALA A 96 -6.37 10.98 -5.78
N PRO A 97 -7.01 11.48 -6.86
CA PRO A 97 -7.97 10.68 -7.62
C PRO A 97 -7.33 9.43 -8.24
N PHE A 98 -6.07 9.47 -8.67
CA PHE A 98 -5.42 8.30 -9.29
C PHE A 98 -5.32 7.08 -8.37
N SER A 99 -5.41 7.27 -7.04
CA SER A 99 -5.49 6.15 -6.09
C SER A 99 -6.76 5.30 -6.27
N LEU A 100 -7.83 5.85 -6.87
CA LEU A 100 -9.01 5.10 -7.26
C LEU A 100 -8.73 4.10 -8.40
N GLY A 101 -7.60 4.22 -9.10
CA GLY A 101 -7.15 3.26 -10.10
C GLY A 101 -6.54 1.98 -9.50
N VAL A 102 -6.17 1.99 -8.21
CA VAL A 102 -5.50 0.84 -7.55
C VAL A 102 -6.32 -0.46 -7.65
N PRO A 103 -7.65 -0.48 -7.41
CA PRO A 103 -8.47 -1.69 -7.58
C PRO A 103 -8.46 -2.24 -9.00
N VAL A 104 -8.45 -1.35 -10.01
CA VAL A 104 -8.44 -1.74 -11.43
C VAL A 104 -7.13 -2.46 -11.76
N VAL A 105 -6.01 -1.89 -11.33
CA VAL A 105 -4.68 -2.50 -11.50
C VAL A 105 -4.59 -3.81 -10.74
N GLY A 106 -5.12 -3.87 -9.52
CA GLY A 106 -5.14 -5.09 -8.70
C GLY A 106 -5.94 -6.23 -9.35
N LEU A 107 -7.11 -5.95 -9.91
CA LEU A 107 -7.90 -6.95 -10.65
C LEU A 107 -7.22 -7.37 -11.94
N ALA A 108 -6.62 -6.42 -12.68
CA ALA A 108 -5.87 -6.75 -13.88
C ALA A 108 -4.66 -7.64 -13.57
N SER A 109 -3.92 -7.35 -12.48
CA SER A 109 -2.81 -8.20 -12.06
C SER A 109 -3.29 -9.57 -11.55
N GLY A 110 -4.41 -9.64 -10.83
CA GLY A 110 -5.01 -10.92 -10.42
C GLY A 110 -5.37 -11.80 -11.62
N LEU A 111 -5.99 -11.21 -12.65
CA LEU A 111 -6.37 -11.92 -13.87
C LEU A 111 -5.15 -12.33 -14.71
N LEU A 112 -4.16 -11.45 -14.89
CA LEU A 112 -3.02 -11.69 -15.77
C LEU A 112 -1.89 -12.52 -15.12
N VAL A 113 -1.66 -12.34 -13.82
CA VAL A 113 -0.52 -12.94 -13.11
C VAL A 113 -0.95 -14.16 -12.30
N LEU A 114 -2.11 -14.11 -11.65
CA LEU A 114 -2.64 -15.22 -10.84
C LEU A 114 -3.66 -16.09 -11.59
N GLY A 115 -4.13 -15.66 -12.77
CA GLY A 115 -5.15 -16.38 -13.53
C GLY A 115 -6.53 -16.38 -12.88
N GLU A 116 -6.81 -15.39 -12.02
CA GLU A 116 -8.07 -15.31 -11.30
C GLU A 116 -9.25 -15.01 -12.23
N VAL A 117 -10.38 -15.68 -12.00
CA VAL A 117 -11.61 -15.44 -12.74
C VAL A 117 -12.35 -14.26 -12.12
N VAL A 118 -12.38 -13.14 -12.83
CA VAL A 118 -13.09 -11.94 -12.41
C VAL A 118 -14.57 -12.07 -12.74
N THR A 119 -15.40 -12.06 -11.70
CA THR A 119 -16.86 -12.15 -11.80
C THR A 119 -17.48 -10.89 -12.42
N ALA A 120 -18.70 -11.01 -12.95
CA ALA A 120 -19.44 -9.88 -13.50
C ALA A 120 -19.65 -8.73 -12.49
N TRP A 121 -19.81 -9.05 -11.19
CA TRP A 121 -19.92 -8.05 -10.12
C TRP A 121 -18.62 -7.31 -9.82
N GLN A 122 -17.47 -7.98 -9.91
CA GLN A 122 -16.18 -7.29 -9.80
C GLN A 122 -15.94 -6.36 -10.99
N TRP A 123 -16.38 -6.73 -12.20
CA TRP A 123 -16.35 -5.85 -13.37
C TRP A 123 -17.28 -4.64 -13.20
N ALA A 124 -18.51 -4.84 -12.73
CA ALA A 124 -19.44 -3.74 -12.47
C ALA A 124 -18.89 -2.76 -11.41
N GLY A 125 -18.30 -3.29 -10.33
CA GLY A 125 -17.61 -2.48 -9.32
C GLY A 125 -16.44 -1.68 -9.89
N THR A 126 -15.62 -2.32 -10.73
CA THR A 126 -14.48 -1.67 -11.41
C THR A 126 -14.94 -0.53 -12.31
N ALA A 127 -15.99 -0.77 -13.12
CA ALA A 127 -16.57 0.26 -13.97
C ALA A 127 -17.11 1.45 -13.16
N CYS A 128 -17.76 1.18 -12.03
CA CYS A 128 -18.24 2.22 -11.11
C CYS A 128 -17.08 3.06 -10.54
N VAL A 129 -15.99 2.42 -10.11
CA VAL A 129 -14.80 3.12 -9.60
C VAL A 129 -14.12 3.97 -10.69
N VAL A 130 -14.00 3.45 -11.92
CA VAL A 130 -13.45 4.20 -13.06
C VAL A 130 -14.34 5.39 -13.42
N ALA A 131 -15.66 5.22 -13.41
CA ALA A 131 -16.60 6.32 -13.65
C ALA A 131 -16.48 7.40 -12.57
N ALA A 132 -16.43 7.00 -11.29
CA ALA A 132 -16.23 7.92 -10.17
C ALA A 132 -14.90 8.69 -10.30
N LEU A 133 -13.81 8.00 -10.66
CA LEU A 133 -12.52 8.62 -10.95
C LEU A 133 -12.62 9.64 -12.09
N GLY A 134 -13.29 9.29 -13.19
CA GLY A 134 -13.55 10.20 -14.31
C GLY A 134 -14.28 11.46 -13.87
N CYS A 135 -15.35 11.32 -13.08
CA CYS A 135 -16.09 12.44 -12.51
C CYS A 135 -15.21 13.34 -11.62
N VAL A 136 -14.40 12.77 -10.74
CA VAL A 136 -13.52 13.55 -9.84
C VAL A 136 -12.39 14.23 -10.61
N ALA A 137 -11.78 13.55 -11.58
CA ALA A 137 -10.65 14.09 -12.34
C ALA A 137 -11.08 15.16 -13.37
N LEU A 138 -12.27 15.01 -13.97
CA LEU A 138 -12.77 15.90 -15.02
C LEU A 138 -13.83 16.91 -14.53
N GLY A 139 -14.41 16.72 -13.35
CA GLY A 139 -15.40 17.64 -12.76
C GLY A 139 -14.98 19.12 -12.77
N PRO A 140 -13.72 19.47 -12.43
CA PRO A 140 -13.24 20.86 -12.52
C PRO A 140 -13.19 21.41 -13.95
N ARG A 141 -13.10 20.55 -14.98
CA ARG A 141 -13.13 20.96 -16.39
C ARG A 141 -14.55 21.13 -16.93
N PHE A 142 -15.54 20.51 -16.29
CA PHE A 142 -16.96 20.59 -16.69
C PHE A 142 -17.79 21.59 -15.87
N GLY A 143 -17.16 22.38 -15.00
CA GLY A 143 -17.85 23.45 -14.25
C GLY A 143 -18.83 22.94 -13.17
N MET A 144 -18.73 21.67 -12.79
CA MET A 144 -19.50 21.12 -11.67
C MET A 144 -18.86 21.63 -10.37
N LYS A 145 -19.52 22.61 -9.74
CA LYS A 145 -19.18 23.10 -8.40
C LYS A 145 -19.52 22.08 -7.33
#